data_AF-A0A5J4N2M4-F1
#
_entry.id   AF-A0A5J4N2M4-F1
#
_cell.length_a   1.000
_cell.length_b   1.000
_cell.length_c   1.000
_cell.angle_alpha   90.00
_cell.angle_beta   90.00
_cell.angle_gamma   90.00
#
_symmetry.space_group_name_H-M   'P 1'
#
loop_
_entity.id
_entity.type
_entity.pdbx_description
1 polymer ?
#
loop_
_entity_poly.entity_id
_entity_poly.type
_entity_poly.pdbx_seq_one_letter_code
_entity_poly.pdbx_strand_id
1 'polypeptide(L)'
;MGKILTSQNDDFVEENETKITTLKNGLRIASQNKFGAQCAMGVIVDAGPRYEVDRPSGISHYLEKLGFHSSDSFSDRNHVQSAMEECNAIFDCQIS
;
A
#
# COMPACT_ATOMS: atom_id res chain seq x y z
N MET A 1 -32.93 40.68 -16.65
CA MET A 1 -31.52 40.89 -17.02
C MET A 1 -30.72 39.72 -16.47
N GLY A 2 -30.70 38.61 -17.22
CA GLY A 2 -30.17 37.33 -16.75
C GLY A 2 -28.65 37.30 -16.83
N LYS A 3 -27.99 36.89 -15.74
CA LYS A 3 -26.58 36.47 -15.78
C LYS A 3 -26.54 35.01 -16.22
N ILE A 4 -25.96 34.77 -17.39
CA ILE A 4 -25.52 33.45 -17.81
C ILE A 4 -24.38 33.06 -16.88
N LEU A 5 -24.58 32.03 -16.06
CA LEU A 5 -23.50 31.37 -15.35
C LEU A 5 -22.69 30.63 -16.43
N THR A 6 -21.51 31.15 -16.75
CA THR A 6 -20.51 30.43 -17.53
C THR A 6 -20.23 29.11 -16.82
N SER A 7 -20.54 28.00 -17.51
CA SER A 7 -20.09 26.66 -17.17
C SER A 7 -18.60 26.73 -16.89
N GLN A 8 -18.19 26.56 -15.64
CA GLN A 8 -16.80 26.26 -15.31
C GLN A 8 -16.52 24.92 -16.00
N ASN A 9 -15.77 24.97 -17.09
CA ASN A 9 -15.09 23.78 -17.58
C ASN A 9 -14.01 23.51 -16.53
N ASP A 10 -14.34 22.73 -15.50
CA ASP A 10 -13.34 22.09 -14.65
C ASP A 10 -12.66 21.04 -15.54
N ASP A 11 -11.72 21.50 -16.35
CA ASP A 11 -10.75 20.62 -16.98
C ASP A 11 -9.96 19.98 -15.82
N PHE A 12 -10.38 18.79 -15.38
CA PHE A 12 -9.73 18.03 -14.31
C PHE A 12 -8.27 17.79 -14.70
N VAL A 13 -7.37 18.60 -14.14
CA VAL A 13 -5.93 18.39 -14.27
C VAL A 13 -5.55 17.28 -13.29
N GLU A 14 -5.12 16.12 -13.81
CA GLU A 14 -4.54 15.07 -12.96
C GLU A 14 -3.33 15.64 -12.20
N GLU A 15 -3.43 15.67 -10.87
CA GLU A 15 -2.34 16.02 -9.96
C GLU A 15 -1.29 14.89 -10.02
N ASN A 16 -0.37 14.98 -10.98
CA ASN A 16 0.70 13.99 -11.18
C ASN A 16 1.83 14.09 -10.13
N GLU A 17 1.70 14.98 -9.13
CA GLU A 17 2.71 15.17 -8.11
C GLU A 17 2.57 14.14 -6.98
N THR A 18 3.63 13.40 -6.71
CA THR A 18 3.71 12.52 -5.54
C THR A 18 4.04 13.34 -4.30
N LYS A 19 3.13 13.34 -3.33
CA LYS A 19 3.30 14.03 -2.04
C LYS A 19 4.04 13.10 -1.08
N ILE A 20 5.21 13.53 -0.61
CA ILE A 20 6.02 12.80 0.37
C ILE A 20 5.87 13.45 1.74
N THR A 21 5.30 12.72 2.70
CA THR A 21 5.16 13.15 4.09
C THR A 21 6.04 12.30 4.99
N THR A 22 6.83 12.92 5.87
CA THR A 22 7.57 12.20 6.92
C THR A 22 6.89 12.45 8.26
N LEU A 23 6.43 11.37 8.90
CA LEU A 23 5.83 11.42 10.22
C LEU A 23 6.89 11.66 11.31
N LYS A 24 6.46 12.10 12.49
CA LYS A 24 7.35 12.37 13.63
C LYS A 24 8.18 11.15 14.08
N ASN A 25 7.69 9.94 13.82
CA ASN A 25 8.37 8.69 14.11
C ASN A 25 9.36 8.24 13.00
N GLY A 26 9.53 9.03 11.94
CA GLY A 26 10.42 8.72 10.82
C GLY A 26 9.77 7.91 9.68
N LEU A 27 8.51 7.48 9.80
CA LEU A 27 7.82 6.80 8.71
C LEU A 27 7.60 7.76 7.53
N ARG A 28 7.98 7.34 6.34
CA ARG A 28 7.76 8.08 5.10
C ARG A 28 6.54 7.55 4.38
N ILE A 29 5.61 8.43 4.04
CA ILE A 29 4.40 8.15 3.28
C ILE A 29 4.54 8.84 1.94
N ALA A 30 4.54 8.07 0.86
CA ALA A 30 4.43 8.57 -0.50
C ALA A 30 3.00 8.31 -0.97
N SER A 31 2.26 9.37 -1.30
CA SER A 31 0.90 9.27 -1.84
C SER A 31 0.77 10.10 -3.12
N GLN A 32 -0.02 9.60 -4.05
CA GLN A 32 -0.36 10.29 -5.28
C GLN A 32 -1.84 10.05 -5.55
N ASN A 33 -2.59 11.13 -5.75
CA ASN A 33 -3.98 11.00 -6.16
C ASN A 33 -4.01 10.61 -7.64
N LYS A 34 -4.66 9.50 -7.94
CA LYS A 34 -4.86 9.04 -9.31
C LYS A 34 -6.34 8.97 -9.61
N PHE A 35 -6.73 9.34 -10.83
CA PHE A 35 -8.10 9.18 -11.26
C PHE A 35 -8.41 7.68 -11.49
N GLY A 36 -9.46 7.18 -10.86
CA GLY A 36 -9.90 5.79 -11.00
C GLY A 36 -10.60 5.25 -9.76
N ALA A 37 -11.32 4.15 -9.92
CA ALA A 37 -12.03 3.47 -8.83
C ALA A 37 -11.14 2.48 -8.04
N GLN A 38 -9.86 2.35 -8.42
CA GLN A 38 -8.90 1.43 -7.82
C GLN A 38 -7.73 2.20 -7.26
N CYS A 39 -7.22 1.73 -6.12
CA CYS A 39 -5.98 2.22 -5.54
C CYS A 39 -5.02 1.06 -5.31
N ALA A 40 -3.73 1.35 -5.30
CA ALA A 40 -2.70 0.41 -4.89
C ALA A 40 -2.00 0.99 -3.66
N MET A 41 -1.78 0.14 -2.67
CA MET A 41 -1.07 0.49 -1.44
C MET A 41 0.02 -0.55 -1.21
N GLY A 42 1.13 -0.12 -0.63
CA GLY A 42 2.24 -1.00 -0.31
C GLY A 42 3.08 -0.43 0.81
N VAL A 43 3.76 -1.33 1.52
CA VAL A 43 4.74 -0.98 2.54
C VAL A 43 6.08 -1.52 2.07
N ILE A 44 7.09 -0.63 2.08
CA ILE A 44 8.46 -0.99 1.72
C ILE A 44 9.30 -0.83 2.98
N VAL A 45 10.04 -1.87 3.31
CA VAL A 45 10.98 -1.91 4.43
C VAL A 45 12.38 -2.10 3.88
N ASP A 46 13.33 -1.28 4.33
CA ASP A 46 14.75 -1.48 4.03
C ASP A 46 15.30 -2.65 4.86
N ALA A 47 14.95 -3.85 4.43
CA ALA A 47 15.28 -5.13 5.05
C ALA A 47 15.36 -6.22 3.96
N GLY A 48 15.93 -7.37 4.29
CA GLY A 48 16.03 -8.51 3.39
C GLY A 48 17.22 -9.41 3.69
N PRO A 49 17.49 -10.41 2.84
CA PRO A 49 18.51 -11.44 3.08
C PRO A 49 19.92 -10.88 3.29
N ARG A 50 20.23 -9.70 2.72
CA ARG A 50 21.53 -9.03 2.90
C ARG A 50 21.79 -8.59 4.35
N TYR A 51 20.74 -8.41 5.13
CA TYR A 51 20.79 -8.04 6.53
C TYR A 51 20.64 -9.26 7.46
N GLU A 52 20.54 -10.48 6.94
CA GLU A 52 20.58 -11.69 7.76
C GLU A 52 21.97 -11.83 8.39
N VAL A 53 22.01 -11.87 9.71
CA VAL A 53 23.23 -12.03 10.52
C VAL A 53 23.15 -13.35 11.26
N ASP A 54 24.24 -14.11 11.25
CA ASP A 54 24.35 -15.47 11.77
C ASP A 54 23.39 -16.48 11.13
N ARG A 55 23.78 -17.75 11.08
CA ARG A 55 22.91 -18.80 10.53
C ARG A 55 21.69 -18.97 11.45
N PRO A 56 20.47 -19.16 10.92
CA PRO A 56 20.17 -19.72 9.59
C PRO A 56 19.89 -18.70 8.48
N SER A 57 20.25 -19.07 7.25
CA SER A 57 19.86 -18.32 6.05
C SER A 57 18.44 -18.67 5.62
N GLY A 58 17.74 -17.71 5.03
CA GLY A 58 16.41 -17.90 4.44
C GLY A 58 15.25 -17.44 5.33
N ILE A 59 15.56 -16.75 6.44
CA ILE A 59 14.55 -16.15 7.33
C ILE A 59 13.69 -15.17 6.56
N SER A 60 14.31 -14.33 5.72
CA SER A 60 13.62 -13.36 4.88
C SER A 60 12.67 -14.05 3.91
N HIS A 61 13.12 -15.12 3.23
CA HIS A 61 12.26 -15.89 2.33
C HIS A 61 11.09 -16.57 3.09
N TYR A 62 11.35 -17.04 4.30
CA TYR A 62 10.29 -17.61 5.15
C TYR A 62 9.28 -16.54 5.58
N LEU A 63 9.73 -15.35 5.98
CA LEU A 63 8.88 -14.21 6.33
C LEU A 63 8.00 -13.75 5.17
N GLU A 64 8.50 -13.79 3.93
CA GLU A 64 7.70 -13.51 2.72
C GLU A 64 6.44 -14.39 2.67
N LYS A 65 6.58 -15.70 2.94
CA LYS A 65 5.46 -16.64 2.95
C LYS A 65 4.48 -16.41 4.10
N LEU A 66 4.91 -15.71 5.14
CA LEU A 66 4.08 -15.37 6.30
C LEU A 66 3.43 -13.99 6.21
N GLY A 67 3.74 -13.18 5.19
CA GLY A 67 3.32 -11.77 5.11
C GLY A 67 1.82 -11.52 5.25
N PHE A 68 0.98 -12.47 4.87
CA PHE A 68 -0.49 -12.42 5.00
C PHE A 68 -1.08 -13.67 5.69
N HIS A 69 -0.35 -14.23 6.65
CA HIS A 69 -0.84 -15.38 7.43
C HIS A 69 -1.73 -14.92 8.60
N SER A 70 -1.25 -14.98 9.83
CA SER A 70 -1.97 -14.60 11.04
C SER A 70 -1.31 -13.41 11.72
N SER A 71 -2.09 -12.61 12.43
CA SER A 71 -1.65 -11.50 13.29
C SER A 71 -2.56 -11.38 14.50
N ASP A 72 -2.28 -10.46 15.42
CA ASP A 72 -3.10 -10.25 16.61
C ASP A 72 -4.58 -9.92 16.29
N SER A 73 -4.84 -9.32 15.12
CA SER A 73 -6.20 -9.00 14.65
C SER A 73 -6.79 -10.04 13.69
N PHE A 74 -5.96 -10.91 13.11
CA PHE A 74 -6.36 -11.93 12.14
C PHE A 74 -5.90 -13.30 12.59
N SER A 75 -6.83 -14.15 13.05
CA SER A 75 -6.54 -15.46 13.63
C SER A 75 -5.70 -16.38 12.74
N ASP A 76 -5.92 -16.32 11.44
CA ASP A 76 -5.30 -17.20 10.45
C ASP A 76 -5.36 -16.58 9.04
N ARG A 77 -4.72 -17.26 8.09
CA ARG A 77 -4.66 -16.85 6.68
C ARG A 77 -6.04 -16.73 6.03
N ASN A 78 -7.01 -17.57 6.41
CA ASN A 78 -8.34 -17.53 5.81
C ASN A 78 -9.09 -16.27 6.26
N HIS A 79 -8.90 -15.85 7.51
CA HIS A 79 -9.47 -14.59 8.00
C HIS A 79 -8.92 -13.37 7.22
N VAL A 80 -7.61 -13.32 6.96
CA VAL A 80 -7.02 -12.27 6.09
C VAL A 80 -7.61 -12.33 4.67
N GLN A 81 -7.67 -13.52 4.08
CA GLN A 81 -8.21 -13.74 2.74
C GLN A 81 -9.66 -13.23 2.62
N SER A 82 -10.53 -13.60 3.56
CA SER A 82 -11.93 -13.19 3.54
C SER A 82 -12.09 -11.67 3.61
N ALA A 83 -11.33 -10.99 4.47
CA ALA A 83 -11.37 -9.53 4.57
C ALA A 83 -10.93 -8.83 3.27
N MET A 84 -9.94 -9.39 2.58
CA MET A 84 -9.46 -8.86 1.30
C MET A 84 -10.45 -9.14 0.16
N GLU A 85 -11.10 -10.31 0.15
CA GLU A 85 -12.14 -10.69 -0.80
C GLU A 85 -13.38 -9.80 -0.71
N GLU A 86 -13.80 -9.42 0.50
CA GLU A 86 -14.90 -8.47 0.72
C GLU A 86 -14.65 -7.12 0.01
N CYS A 87 -13.38 -6.73 -0.12
CA CYS A 87 -12.96 -5.51 -0.80
C CYS A 87 -12.60 -5.72 -2.29
N ASN A 88 -12.75 -6.94 -2.82
CA ASN A 88 -12.25 -7.35 -4.14
C ASN A 88 -10.76 -7.02 -4.34
N ALA A 89 -9.97 -7.09 -3.26
CA ALA A 89 -8.56 -6.74 -3.26
C ALA A 89 -7.69 -7.91 -3.72
N ILE A 90 -6.60 -7.58 -4.42
CA ILE A 90 -5.48 -8.50 -4.69
C ILE A 90 -4.31 -8.03 -3.85
N PHE A 91 -3.64 -8.95 -3.17
CA PHE A 91 -2.53 -8.65 -2.27
C PHE A 91 -1.39 -9.65 -2.47
N ASP A 92 -0.16 -9.19 -2.25
CA ASP A 92 1.06 -9.99 -2.41
C ASP A 92 2.17 -9.44 -1.50
N CYS A 93 3.10 -10.32 -1.10
CA CYS A 93 4.27 -9.99 -0.29
C CYS A 93 5.51 -10.53 -1.00
N GLN A 94 6.51 -9.66 -1.20
CA GLN A 94 7.75 -10.02 -1.87
C GLN A 94 8.94 -9.49 -1.09
N ILE A 95 9.98 -10.30 -0.99
CA ILE A 95 11.28 -9.88 -0.48
C ILE A 95 12.34 -10.10 -1.57
N SER A 96 13.16 -9.07 -1.80
CA SER A 96 14.21 -9.06 -2.83
C SER A 96 15.63 -9.11 -2.25
#